data_AF-A0A1X0N8Z7-F1
#
_entry.id   AF-A0A1X0N8Z7-F1
#
_cell.length_a   1.000
_cell.length_b   1.000
_cell.length_c   1.000
_cell.angle_alpha   90.00
_cell.angle_beta   90.00
_cell.angle_gamma   90.00
#
_symmetry.space_group_name_H-M   'P 1'
#
loop_
_entity.id
_entity.type
_entity.pdbx_description
1 polymer ?
#
loop_
_entity_poly.entity_id
_entity_poly.type
_entity_poly.pdbx_seq_one_letter_code
_entity_poly.pdbx_strand_id
1 'polypeptide(L)'
;MCFPRKPSLGRYSATRAEWCQSYRQARIAAGNGLDPNPKSSGITWKAQLIVAFERRGHDPLAYPVQCRLNAHRIINEIRAEEISQEYAKD
;
A
#
# COMPACT_ATOMS: atom_id res chain seq x y z
N MET A 1 16.19 -3.50 8.64
CA MET A 1 16.90 -3.15 7.39
C MET A 1 18.33 -2.76 7.73
N CYS A 2 19.29 -3.63 7.40
CA CYS A 2 20.73 -3.50 7.69
C CYS A 2 21.51 -3.40 6.36
N PHE A 3 21.29 -2.35 5.59
CA PHE A 3 22.14 -2.04 4.45
C PHE A 3 22.69 -0.62 4.62
N PRO A 4 24.01 -0.44 4.81
CA PRO A 4 24.60 0.88 4.85
C PRO A 4 24.36 1.57 3.51
N ARG A 5 23.71 2.73 3.53
CA ARG A 5 23.42 3.50 2.32
C ARG A 5 24.73 3.86 1.63
N LYS A 6 24.94 3.38 0.40
CA LYS A 6 26.11 3.74 -0.40
C LYS A 6 26.16 5.28 -0.58
N PRO A 7 27.28 5.93 -0.22
CA PRO A 7 27.40 7.40 -0.30
C PRO A 7 27.43 7.94 -1.74
N SER A 8 27.59 7.07 -2.75
CA SER A 8 27.64 7.42 -4.18
C SER A 8 26.28 7.44 -4.90
N LEU A 9 25.19 7.07 -4.22
CA LEU A 9 23.83 7.42 -4.67
C LEU A 9 23.57 8.86 -4.24
N GLY A 10 24.29 9.78 -4.91
CA GLY A 10 24.16 11.22 -4.71
C GLY A 10 22.69 11.59 -4.59
N ARG A 11 22.41 12.44 -3.58
CA ARG A 11 21.08 12.98 -3.27
C ARG A 11 20.20 12.90 -4.51
N TYR A 12 19.17 12.05 -4.49
CA TYR A 12 18.03 12.37 -5.35
C TYR A 12 17.75 13.84 -5.07
N SER A 13 17.70 14.67 -6.11
CA SER A 13 17.48 16.12 -6.03
C SER A 13 16.04 16.37 -5.55
N ALA A 14 15.77 15.91 -4.34
CA ALA A 14 14.48 15.72 -3.76
C ALA A 14 14.61 15.76 -2.24
N THR A 15 13.84 16.63 -1.65
CA THR A 15 13.57 16.72 -0.23
C THR A 15 12.88 15.46 0.27
N ARG A 16 12.89 15.28 1.60
CA ARG A 16 12.11 14.23 2.27
C ARG A 16 10.63 14.31 1.90
N ALA A 17 10.08 15.52 1.75
CA ALA A 17 8.68 15.73 1.40
C ALA A 17 8.35 15.17 0.01
N GLU A 18 9.19 15.47 -0.99
CA GLU A 18 9.02 14.99 -2.36
C GLU A 18 9.14 13.46 -2.46
N TRP A 19 10.05 12.86 -1.69
CA TRP A 19 10.13 11.40 -1.57
C TRP A 19 8.85 10.83 -0.97
N CYS A 20 8.39 11.35 0.17
CA CYS A 20 7.17 10.88 0.83
C CYS A 20 5.95 10.98 -0.09
N GLN A 21 5.82 12.07 -0.83
CA GLN A 21 4.72 12.28 -1.79
C GLN A 21 4.81 11.28 -2.95
N SER A 22 5.98 11.15 -3.58
CA SER A 22 6.20 10.21 -4.70
C SER A 22 5.95 8.76 -4.28
N TYR A 23 6.42 8.39 -3.09
CA TYR A 23 6.20 7.07 -2.51
C TYR A 23 4.73 6.82 -2.20
N ARG A 24 4.00 7.82 -1.67
CA ARG A 24 2.55 7.71 -1.44
C ARG A 24 1.77 7.55 -2.75
N GLN A 25 2.15 8.28 -3.81
CA GLN A 25 1.50 8.16 -5.11
C GLN A 25 1.75 6.80 -5.76
N ALA A 26 2.99 6.29 -5.70
CA ALA A 26 3.31 4.95 -6.19
C ALA A 26 2.47 3.86 -5.50
N ARG A 27 2.26 4.00 -4.19
CA ARG A 27 1.40 3.11 -3.37
C ARG A 27 -0.05 3.08 -3.85
N ILE A 28 -0.62 4.25 -4.10
CA ILE A 28 -2.00 4.37 -4.60
C ILE A 28 -2.10 3.78 -6.00
N ALA A 29 -1.15 4.11 -6.89
CA ALA A 29 -1.13 3.60 -8.27
C ALA A 29 -1.03 2.06 -8.32
N ALA A 30 -0.11 1.47 -7.55
CA ALA A 30 0.00 0.01 -7.45
C ALA A 30 -1.27 -0.61 -6.85
N GLY A 31 -1.90 0.07 -5.89
CA GLY A 31 -3.20 -0.32 -5.35
C GLY A 31 -4.33 -0.39 -6.37
N ASN A 32 -4.26 0.45 -7.40
CA ASN A 32 -5.18 0.45 -8.54
C ASN A 32 -4.76 -0.55 -9.64
N GLY A 33 -3.73 -1.38 -9.42
CA GLY A 33 -3.24 -2.36 -10.39
C GLY A 33 -2.41 -1.75 -11.53
N LEU A 34 -1.89 -0.54 -11.37
CA LEU A 34 -1.05 0.11 -12.38
C LEU A 34 0.41 -0.33 -12.24
N ASP A 35 0.99 -0.75 -13.36
CA ASP A 35 2.42 -1.07 -13.44
C ASP A 35 3.30 0.20 -13.38
N PRO A 36 4.57 0.06 -12.97
CA PRO A 36 5.56 1.13 -13.06
C PRO A 36 5.63 1.70 -14.48
N ASN A 37 5.59 3.03 -14.60
CA ASN A 37 5.67 3.71 -15.88
C ASN A 37 7.14 3.94 -16.28
N PRO A 38 7.67 3.27 -17.32
CA PRO A 38 9.08 3.39 -17.71
C PRO A 38 9.45 4.78 -18.25
N LYS A 39 8.47 5.64 -18.56
CA LYS A 39 8.71 7.04 -18.93
C LYS A 39 8.96 7.94 -17.72
N SER A 40 8.65 7.48 -16.51
CA SER A 40 8.96 8.24 -15.30
C SER A 40 10.46 8.20 -14.99
N SER A 41 10.96 9.21 -14.29
CA SER A 41 12.38 9.32 -13.95
C SER A 41 12.58 9.75 -12.50
N GLY A 42 13.82 9.73 -12.03
CA GLY A 42 14.19 10.21 -10.69
C GLY A 42 13.49 9.47 -9.55
N ILE A 43 13.03 10.22 -8.54
CA ILE A 43 12.39 9.66 -7.34
C ILE A 43 11.08 8.95 -7.63
N THR A 44 10.34 9.39 -8.65
CA THR A 44 9.03 8.83 -9.01
C THR A 44 9.20 7.43 -9.56
N TRP A 45 10.12 7.26 -10.51
CA TRP A 45 10.44 5.94 -11.06
C TRP A 45 10.89 4.96 -9.98
N LYS A 46 11.81 5.40 -9.12
CA LYS A 46 12.29 4.58 -8.01
C LYS A 46 11.17 4.19 -7.05
N ALA A 47 10.30 5.13 -6.69
CA ALA A 47 9.17 4.88 -5.81
C ALA A 47 8.24 3.80 -6.41
N GLN A 48 7.95 3.88 -7.71
CA GLN A 48 7.15 2.88 -8.41
C GLN A 48 7.81 1.50 -8.38
N LEU A 49 9.11 1.40 -8.68
CA LEU A 49 9.84 0.13 -8.67
C LEU A 49 9.86 -0.52 -7.28
N ILE A 50 10.13 0.25 -6.22
CA ILE A 50 10.14 -0.27 -4.84
C ILE A 50 8.75 -0.78 -4.47
N VAL A 51 7.70 0.00 -4.75
CA VAL A 51 6.34 -0.40 -4.40
C VAL A 51 5.91 -1.64 -5.18
N ALA A 52 6.24 -1.74 -6.47
CA ALA A 52 5.82 -2.85 -7.31
C ALA A 52 6.57 -4.16 -7.01
N PHE A 53 7.88 -4.10 -6.73
CA PHE A 53 8.73 -5.30 -6.68
C PHE A 53 9.25 -5.66 -5.29
N GLU A 54 9.42 -4.68 -4.39
CA GLU A 54 10.00 -4.93 -3.07
C GLU A 54 8.94 -5.06 -1.97
N ARG A 55 7.77 -4.44 -2.17
CA ARG A 55 6.73 -4.46 -1.15
C ARG A 55 5.85 -5.69 -1.27
N ARG A 56 5.88 -6.53 -0.23
CA ARG A 56 5.01 -7.71 -0.12
C ARG A 56 3.76 -7.37 0.71
N GLY A 57 2.59 -7.75 0.21
CA GLY A 57 1.31 -7.70 0.93
C GLY A 57 0.36 -6.56 0.53
N HIS A 58 -0.86 -6.63 1.04
CA HIS A 58 -1.90 -5.63 0.81
C HIS A 58 -1.51 -4.27 1.37
N ASP A 59 -1.68 -3.21 0.58
CA ASP A 59 -1.46 -1.84 1.03
C ASP A 59 -2.76 -1.21 1.54
N PRO A 60 -2.86 -0.79 2.82
CA PRO A 60 -4.04 -0.06 3.30
C PRO A 60 -4.29 1.27 2.59
N LEU A 61 -3.28 1.85 1.92
CA LEU A 61 -3.44 3.05 1.09
C LEU A 61 -3.93 2.75 -0.33
N ALA A 62 -3.94 1.49 -0.76
CA ALA A 62 -4.56 1.09 -2.02
C ALA A 62 -6.08 1.23 -1.96
N TYR A 63 -6.67 1.04 -0.78
CA TYR A 63 -8.12 1.01 -0.60
C TYR A 63 -8.61 2.30 0.09
N PRO A 64 -9.67 2.94 -0.44
CA PRO A 64 -10.34 4.02 0.26
C PRO A 64 -10.72 3.61 1.69
N VAL A 65 -10.65 4.55 2.63
CA VAL A 65 -11.04 4.32 4.05
C VAL A 65 -12.45 3.73 4.13
N GLN A 66 -13.37 4.25 3.31
CA GLN A 66 -14.74 3.76 3.26
C GLN A 66 -14.83 2.27 2.89
N CYS A 67 -14.04 1.80 1.92
CA CYS A 67 -14.02 0.39 1.55
C CYS A 67 -13.53 -0.49 2.71
N ARG A 68 -12.51 -0.03 3.45
CA ARG A 68 -12.00 -0.74 4.63
C ARG A 68 -13.04 -0.80 5.75
N LEU A 69 -13.74 0.30 6.01
CA LEU A 69 -14.82 0.34 7.01
C LEU A 69 -15.99 -0.57 6.62
N ASN A 70 -16.41 -0.55 5.36
CA ASN A 70 -17.46 -1.42 4.85
C ASN A 70 -17.07 -2.90 4.98
N ALA A 71 -15.83 -3.26 4.64
CA ALA A 71 -15.33 -4.62 4.81
C ALA A 71 -15.37 -5.08 6.27
N HIS A 72 -14.95 -4.22 7.21
CA HIS A 72 -15.06 -4.51 8.64
C HIS A 72 -16.49 -4.74 9.09
N ARG A 73 -17.44 -3.93 8.59
CA ARG A 73 -18.86 -4.08 8.90
C ARG A 73 -19.40 -5.44 8.43
N ILE A 74 -19.14 -5.81 7.17
CA ILE A 74 -19.58 -7.10 6.61
C ILE A 74 -19.00 -8.28 7.41
N ILE A 75 -17.70 -8.23 7.75
CA ILE A 75 -17.06 -9.28 8.56
C ILE A 75 -17.77 -9.42 9.93
N ASN A 76 -18.14 -8.30 10.55
CA ASN A 76 -18.83 -8.32 11.83
C ASN A 76 -20.26 -8.85 11.70
N GLU A 77 -20.98 -8.51 10.63
CA GLU A 77 -22.32 -9.04 10.34
C GLU A 77 -22.28 -10.56 10.18
N ILE A 78 -21.35 -11.09 9.36
CA ILE A 78 -21.18 -12.54 9.17
C ILE A 78 -20.87 -13.25 10.50
N ARG A 79 -19.94 -12.71 11.29
CA ARG A 79 -19.60 -13.31 12.60
C ARG A 79 -20.78 -13.30 13.56
N ALA A 80 -21.61 -12.26 13.56
CA ALA A 80 -22.79 -12.19 14.40
C ALA A 80 -23.84 -13.24 14.00
N GLU A 81 -23.99 -13.50 12.70
CA GLU A 81 -24.88 -14.54 12.18
C GLU A 81 -24.39 -15.96 12.55
N GLU A 82 -23.09 -16.23 12.41
CA GLU A 82 -22.48 -17.52 12.79
C GLU A 82 -22.70 -17.84 14.27
N ILE A 83 -22.45 -16.87 15.15
CA ILE A 83 -22.68 -16.99 16.60
C ILE A 83 -24.15 -17.27 16.89
N SER A 84 -25.07 -16.57 16.21
CA SER A 84 -26.51 -16.74 16.43
C SER A 84 -27.01 -18.13 15.98
N GLN A 85 -26.40 -18.72 14.95
CA GLN A 85 -26.71 -20.08 14.51
C GLN A 85 -26.15 -21.16 15.41
N GLU A 86 -25.01 -20.91 16.07
CA GLU A 86 -24.41 -21.81 17.05
C GLU A 86 -25.32 -21.93 18.29
N TYR A 87 -25.84 -20.81 18.80
CA TYR A 87 -26.78 -20.79 19.93
C TYR A 87 -28.22 -21.25 19.61
N ALA A 88 -28.59 -21.39 18.34
CA ALA A 88 -29.90 -21.89 17.92
C ALA A 88 -29.95 -23.42 17.73
N LYS A 89 -28.81 -24.09 17.83
CA LYS A 89 -28.66 -25.56 17.69
C LYS A 89 -28.57 -26.29 19.03
N ASP A 90 -28.43 -25.56 20.13
CA ASP A 90 -28.51 -26.04 21.51
C ASP A 90 -29.95 -25.90 22.04
#